data_AF-A0A0B7C239-F1
#
_entry.id   AF-A0A0B7C239-F1
#
_cell.length_a   1.000
_cell.length_b   1.000
_cell.length_c   1.000
_cell.angle_alpha   90.00
_cell.angle_beta   90.00
_cell.angle_gamma   90.00
#
_symmetry.space_group_name_H-M   'P 1'
#
loop_
_entity.id
_entity.type
_entity.pdbx_description
1 polymer ?
#
loop_
_entity_poly.entity_id
_entity_poly.type
_entity_poly.pdbx_seq_one_letter_code
_entity_poly.pdbx_strand_id
1 'polypeptide(L)' 'KYVTKMNNKNIKLIQWNCRGARLNLASMIEKYKDQTIIMMLQETLLKKTQGLKYAGYNTFRNDRAQAQGGGVAMLV' A
#
# COMPACT_ATOMS: atom_id res chain seq x y z
N LYS A 1 -18.74 -35.66 -12.75
CA LYS A 1 -18.23 -34.35 -13.26
C LYS A 1 -17.36 -33.73 -12.18
N TYR A 2 -16.04 -33.76 -12.33
CA TYR A 2 -15.14 -33.04 -11.42
C TYR A 2 -15.18 -31.56 -11.83
N VAL A 3 -15.78 -30.72 -10.98
CA VAL A 3 -15.74 -29.27 -11.17
C VAL A 3 -14.42 -28.79 -10.57
N THR A 4 -13.43 -28.58 -11.42
CA THR A 4 -12.18 -27.93 -11.01
C THR A 4 -12.51 -26.47 -10.72
N LYS A 5 -12.56 -26.07 -9.44
CA LYS A 5 -12.63 -24.65 -9.06
C LYS A 5 -11.36 -23.98 -9.60
N MET A 6 -11.49 -23.20 -10.67
CA MET A 6 -10.47 -22.26 -11.11
C MET A 6 -10.31 -21.23 -9.99
N ASN A 7 -9.28 -21.41 -9.16
CA ASN A 7 -8.96 -20.51 -8.06
C ASN A 7 -8.26 -19.29 -8.68
N ASN A 8 -9.02 -18.40 -9.34
CA ASN A 8 -8.51 -17.16 -9.91
C ASN A 8 -8.06 -16.25 -8.76
N LYS A 9 -6.82 -16.43 -8.31
CA LYS A 9 -6.14 -15.51 -7.40
C LYS A 9 -5.83 -14.22 -8.16
N ASN A 10 -6.85 -13.39 -8.32
CA ASN A 10 -6.70 -12.09 -8.93
C ASN A 10 -5.89 -11.20 -7.98
N ILE A 11 -4.76 -10.69 -8.47
CA ILE A 11 -4.00 -9.65 -7.78
C ILE A 11 -4.64 -8.31 -8.17
N LYS A 12 -5.01 -7.49 -7.18
CA LYS A 12 -5.49 -6.13 -7.44
C LYS A 12 -4.40 -5.11 -7.19
N LEU A 13 -4.24 -4.18 -8.12
CA LEU A 13 -3.34 -3.05 -8.02
C LEU A 13 -4.14 -1.82 -7.66
N ILE A 14 -3.79 -1.16 -6.55
CA ILE A 14 -4.46 0.05 -6.09
C ILE A 14 -3.46 1.19 -6.14
N GLN A 15 -3.72 2.18 -7.00
CA GLN A 15 -2.97 3.42 -7.00
C GLN A 15 -3.74 4.48 -6.22
N TRP A 16 -3.09 5.13 -5.25
CA TRP A 16 -3.75 6.10 -4.40
C TRP A 16 -2.80 7.21 -3.95
N ASN A 17 -3.16 8.46 -4.27
CA ASN A 17 -2.57 9.64 -3.65
C ASN A 17 -3.18 9.80 -2.24
N CYS A 18 -2.39 9.49 -1.21
CA CYS A 18 -2.87 9.43 0.17
C CYS A 18 -2.78 10.76 0.91
N ARG A 19 -2.16 11.79 0.32
CA ARG A 19 -1.97 13.14 0.91
C ARG A 19 -1.48 13.08 2.37
N GLY A 20 -0.56 12.15 2.64
CA GLY A 20 -0.09 11.79 3.97
C GLY A 20 -0.50 10.38 4.37
N ALA A 21 0.46 9.44 4.34
CA ALA A 21 0.19 8.01 4.55
C ALA A 21 -0.30 7.67 5.97
N ARG A 22 -0.11 8.54 6.97
CA ARG A 22 -0.45 8.22 8.37
C ARG A 22 -1.94 8.37 8.71
N LEU A 23 -2.69 9.15 7.94
CA LEU A 23 -4.07 9.48 8.30
C LEU A 23 -5.06 8.39 7.89
N ASN A 24 -4.91 7.85 6.68
CA ASN A 24 -5.96 7.04 6.05
C ASN A 24 -5.51 5.65 5.58
N LEU A 25 -4.23 5.28 5.79
CA LEU A 25 -3.72 4.01 5.26
C LEU A 25 -4.28 2.79 6.00
N ALA A 26 -4.51 2.88 7.31
CA ALA A 26 -5.08 1.77 8.08
C ALA A 26 -6.49 1.41 7.60
N SER A 27 -7.35 2.40 7.40
CA SER A 27 -8.72 2.18 6.90
C SER A 27 -8.72 1.66 5.46
N MET A 28 -7.76 2.12 4.63
CA MET A 28 -7.61 1.60 3.27
C MET A 28 -7.16 0.13 3.27
N ILE A 29 -6.21 -0.27 4.11
CA ILE A 29 -5.79 -1.67 4.25
C ILE A 29 -6.93 -2.55 4.73
N GLU A 30 -7.66 -2.09 5.76
CA GLU A 30 -8.80 -2.84 6.30
C GLU A 30 -9.88 -3.10 5.25
N LYS A 31 -10.17 -2.11 4.39
CA LYS A 31 -11.14 -2.23 3.28
C LYS A 31 -10.81 -3.38 2.31
N TYR A 32 -9.55 -3.78 2.19
CA TYR A 32 -9.09 -4.79 1.24
C TYR A 32 -8.41 -5.99 1.90
N LYS A 33 -8.55 -6.18 3.22
CA LYS A 33 -7.83 -7.21 3.98
C LYS A 33 -8.03 -8.65 3.45
N ASP A 34 -9.19 -8.94 2.87
CA ASP A 34 -9.54 -10.28 2.36
C ASP A 34 -9.14 -10.48 0.88
N GLN A 35 -8.37 -9.55 0.31
CA GLN A 35 -7.98 -9.53 -1.10
C GLN A 35 -6.46 -9.50 -1.22
N THR A 36 -5.93 -10.21 -2.22
CA THR A 36 -4.51 -10.07 -2.58
C THR A 36 -4.33 -8.75 -3.32
N ILE A 37 -3.71 -7.77 -2.66
CA ILE A 37 -3.54 -6.43 -3.20
C ILE A 37 -2.09 -5.96 -3.15
N ILE A 38 -1.72 -5.13 -4.14
CA ILE A 38 -0.52 -4.31 -4.12
C ILE A 38 -0.98 -2.86 -4.08
N MET A 39 -0.53 -2.08 -3.08
CA MET A 39 -0.84 -0.66 -2.99
C MET A 39 0.34 0.19 -3.43
N MET A 40 0.09 1.14 -4.32
CA MET A 40 1.03 2.16 -4.77
C MET A 40 0.55 3.51 -4.23
N LEU A 41 1.25 4.01 -3.22
CA LEU A 41 0.93 5.24 -2.51
C LEU A 41 1.75 6.42 -3.07
N GLN A 42 1.08 7.55 -3.34
CA GLN A 42 1.72 8.82 -3.69
C GLN A 42 1.43 9.89 -2.64
N GLU A 43 2.29 10.91 -2.57
CA GLU A 43 2.22 11.97 -1.55
C GLU A 43 2.19 11.36 -0.15
N THR A 44 3.14 10.46 0.15
CA THR A 44 3.19 9.81 1.47
C THR A 44 3.56 10.79 2.58
N LEU A 45 4.29 11.86 2.24
CA LEU A 45 4.81 12.90 3.13
C LEU A 45 5.68 12.33 4.27
N LEU A 46 6.26 11.15 4.06
CA LEU A 46 7.09 10.47 5.05
C LEU A 46 8.56 10.92 4.95
N LYS A 47 9.19 11.04 6.11
CA LYS A 47 10.64 11.22 6.25
C LYS A 47 11.32 9.87 6.43
N LYS A 48 12.61 9.79 6.11
CA LYS A 48 13.44 8.57 6.33
C LYS A 48 13.44 8.10 7.79
N THR A 49 13.27 9.03 8.74
CA THR A 49 13.18 8.72 10.18
C THR A 49 11.84 8.12 10.60
N GLN A 50 10.82 8.17 9.73
CA GLN A 50 9.47 7.71 10.03
C GLN A 50 9.22 6.31 9.47
N GLY A 51 8.78 5.38 10.33
CA GLY A 51 8.35 4.05 9.91
C GLY A 51 7.03 4.04 9.13
N LEU A 52 6.87 3.02 8.27
CA LEU A 52 5.63 2.64 7.58
C LEU A 52 5.67 1.13 7.45
N LYS A 53 5.10 0.42 8.42
CA LYS A 53 5.02 -1.04 8.44
C LYS A 53 3.58 -1.44 8.69
N TYR A 54 3.11 -2.42 7.94
CA TYR A 54 1.82 -3.06 8.15
C TYR A 54 2.01 -4.57 8.11
N ALA A 55 1.34 -5.27 9.02
CA ALA A 55 1.43 -6.72 9.09
C ALA A 55 0.96 -7.35 7.77
N GLY A 56 1.73 -8.32 7.28
CA GLY A 56 1.44 -9.00 6.01
C GLY A 56 1.93 -8.28 4.75
N TYR A 57 2.50 -7.08 4.86
CA TYR A 57 3.04 -6.33 3.72
C TYR A 57 4.54 -6.08 3.84
N ASN A 58 5.24 -6.27 2.73
CA ASN A 58 6.56 -5.69 2.51
C ASN A 58 6.40 -4.26 2.03
N THR A 59 7.06 -3.32 2.72
CA THR A 59 7.01 -1.90 2.36
C THR A 59 8.29 -1.49 1.65
N PHE A 60 8.14 -0.99 0.43
CA PHE A 60 9.18 -0.30 -0.32
C PHE A 60 8.85 1.19 -0.38
N ARG A 61 9.86 2.05 -0.27
CA ARG A 61 9.64 3.50 -0.18
C ARG A 61 10.70 4.28 -0.93
N ASN A 62 10.31 5.44 -1.43
CA ASN A 62 11.21 6.47 -1.90
C ASN A 62 10.77 7.80 -1.27
N ASP A 63 11.48 8.17 -0.20
CA ASP A 63 11.21 9.38 0.58
C ASP A 63 11.97 10.57 -0.05
N ARG A 64 11.32 11.73 -0.18
CA ARG A 64 12.01 12.95 -0.64
C ARG A 64 12.94 13.48 0.46
N ALA A 65 14.11 13.96 0.06
CA ALA A 65 15.13 14.48 0.97
C ALA A 65 14.78 15.86 1.55
N GLN A 66 14.00 16.68 0.82
CA GLN A 66 13.66 18.03 1.24
C GLN A 66 12.28 18.10 1.91
N ALA A 67 12.17 18.96 2.92
CA ALA A 67 11.08 19.01 3.89
C ALA A 67 9.67 19.34 3.32
N GLN A 68 9.57 19.78 2.07
CA GLN A 68 8.30 20.13 1.45
C GLN A 68 7.73 19.00 0.59
N GLY A 69 7.14 18.02 1.27
CA GLY A 69 6.15 17.09 0.71
C GLY A 69 6.64 16.08 -0.33
N GLY A 70 5.69 15.34 -0.92
CA GLY A 70 5.94 14.23 -1.83
C GLY A 70 6.27 12.89 -1.16
N GLY A 71 6.98 12.05 -1.90
CA GLY A 71 7.32 10.69 -1.49
C GLY A 71 6.31 9.66 -1.98
N VAL A 72 6.81 8.46 -2.26
CA VAL A 72 6.01 7.32 -2.72
C VAL A 72 6.32 6.08 -1.89
N ALA A 73 5.34 5.19 -1.76
CA ALA A 73 5.54 3.88 -1.14
C ALA A 73 4.76 2.81 -1.88
N MET A 74 5.24 1.58 -1.81
CA MET A 74 4.58 0.40 -2.34
C MET A 74 4.47 -0.64 -1.25
N LEU A 75 3.26 -1.16 -1.03
CA LEU A 75 2.99 -2.25 -0.10
C LEU A 75 2.62 -3.48 -0.93
N VAL A 76 3.37 -4.57 -0.75
CA VAL A 76 3.24 -5.85 -1.46
C VAL A 76 3.01 -6.97 -0.47
#